data_AF-A0A7C5X8F5-F1
#
_entry.id   AF-A0A7C5X8F5-F1
#
_cell.length_a   1.000
_cell.length_b   1.000
_cell.length_c   1.000
_cell.angle_alpha   90.00
_cell.angle_beta   90.00
_cell.angle_gamma   90.00
#
_symmetry.space_group_name_H-M   'P 1'
#
loop_
_entity.id
_entity.type
_entity.pdbx_description
1 polymer ?
#
loop_
_entity_poly.entity_id
_entity_poly.type
_entity_poly.pdbx_seq_one_letter_code
_entity_poly.pdbx_strand_id
1 'polypeptide(L)'
;MMNSVESLFKHIAKLSELRSLGEIFKDSPSTAPNPRIDFPYNKWSLYIRLIHLLYVPLYTSIISKHFAEFYYIDLFAGSGIGILEPEEVHADVCTESSIPIGGSPFIAMCFAVERQFTSFILVEMNSAKAALLKKRVKRFCEVASQADLQKRYKWCCSSVARQVTPERVVVYNNDANNVVDKVMKSLEERQRKLIEERRGGVHAYVFIDPTGMELKRKSLDRILKSSVRTDILELFNTYGVAVQAINVIHEGHDDKALVEHLGPGWRDLVSEEARKLGKRLEDLKFEDIEEILANYRRQTYEQAGRRVERIPVRLTVSRHFDMFISSPRTRKGNPYFNAFRSIAKYVEEAGKRKYESVDEFVRYICTGELPGLLKYLVDNPEKVMKKYSTLRRYGEIS
;
A
#
# COMPACT_ATOMS: atom_id res chain seq x y z
N MET A 1 -23.24 -10.74 0.78
CA MET A 1 -22.01 -10.47 1.56
C MET A 1 -20.87 -11.19 0.86
N MET A 2 -19.74 -10.52 0.54
CA MET A 2 -18.52 -11.20 0.08
C MET A 2 -17.95 -12.02 1.24
N ASN A 3 -18.54 -13.18 1.47
CA ASN A 3 -17.98 -14.22 2.30
C ASN A 3 -17.25 -15.19 1.37
N SER A 4 -15.94 -15.04 1.23
CA SER A 4 -15.04 -16.18 1.26
C SER A 4 -13.61 -15.73 0.99
N VAL A 5 -12.68 -16.27 1.77
CA VAL A 5 -11.26 -16.28 1.41
C VAL A 5 -11.06 -16.94 0.03
N GLU A 6 -12.02 -17.70 -0.49
CA GLU A 6 -12.07 -18.14 -1.90
C GLU A 6 -12.01 -16.96 -2.90
N SER A 7 -12.69 -15.84 -2.63
CA SER A 7 -12.50 -14.61 -3.42
C SER A 7 -11.07 -14.12 -3.32
N LEU A 8 -10.46 -14.17 -2.13
CA LEU A 8 -9.06 -13.78 -1.94
C LEU A 8 -8.11 -14.67 -2.75
N PHE A 9 -8.34 -15.99 -2.78
CA PHE A 9 -7.57 -16.93 -3.59
C PHE A 9 -7.73 -16.69 -5.10
N LYS A 10 -8.93 -16.31 -5.56
CA LYS A 10 -9.12 -15.86 -6.95
C LYS A 10 -8.29 -14.62 -7.29
N HIS A 11 -8.03 -13.73 -6.33
CA HIS A 11 -7.14 -12.58 -6.53
C HIS A 11 -5.65 -12.94 -6.37
N ILE A 12 -5.31 -14.00 -5.64
CA ILE A 12 -3.95 -14.53 -5.61
C ILE A 12 -3.54 -15.10 -6.98
N ALA A 13 -4.46 -15.79 -7.67
CA ALA A 13 -4.24 -16.22 -9.06
C ALA A 13 -4.05 -15.06 -10.05
N LYS A 14 -4.38 -13.83 -9.62
CA LYS A 14 -4.19 -12.61 -10.40
C LYS A 14 -2.85 -11.94 -10.13
N LEU A 15 -1.96 -12.49 -9.31
CA LEU A 15 -0.74 -11.76 -8.98
C LEU A 15 0.30 -11.72 -10.12
N SER A 16 0.30 -12.73 -11.00
CA SER A 16 1.05 -12.71 -12.26
C SER A 16 0.64 -11.53 -13.16
N GLU A 17 -0.55 -10.98 -12.93
CA GLU A 17 -1.07 -9.83 -13.65
C GLU A 17 -0.28 -8.54 -13.32
N LEU A 18 0.42 -8.46 -12.19
CA LEU A 18 1.30 -7.31 -11.89
C LEU A 18 2.40 -7.15 -12.95
N ARG A 19 2.98 -8.26 -13.41
CA ARG A 19 3.94 -8.23 -14.53
C ARG A 19 3.24 -7.78 -15.80
N SER A 20 2.08 -8.37 -16.09
CA SER A 20 1.28 -7.98 -17.26
C SER A 20 0.96 -6.48 -17.30
N LEU A 21 0.76 -5.81 -16.15
CA LEU A 21 0.63 -4.34 -16.09
C LEU A 21 1.90 -3.64 -16.54
N GLY A 22 3.07 -4.11 -16.12
CA GLY A 22 4.35 -3.58 -16.59
C GLY A 22 4.51 -3.75 -18.10
N GLU A 23 4.11 -4.91 -18.63
CA GLU A 23 4.19 -5.23 -20.05
C GLU A 23 3.32 -4.33 -20.94
N ILE A 24 2.18 -3.82 -20.46
CA ILE A 24 1.31 -2.88 -21.21
C ILE A 24 2.11 -1.68 -21.74
N PHE A 25 3.13 -1.27 -21.00
CA PHE A 25 3.87 -0.05 -21.31
C PHE A 25 5.10 -0.28 -22.19
N LYS A 26 5.55 -1.53 -22.39
CA LYS A 26 6.72 -1.85 -23.23
C LYS A 26 6.49 -1.53 -24.71
N ASP A 27 5.27 -1.67 -25.18
CA ASP A 27 4.91 -1.53 -26.60
C ASP A 27 5.01 -0.08 -27.14
N SER A 28 5.27 0.92 -26.29
CA SER A 28 5.50 2.30 -26.72
C SER A 28 6.78 2.87 -26.10
N PRO A 29 7.73 3.37 -26.92
CA PRO A 29 8.97 3.99 -26.42
C PRO A 29 8.73 5.12 -25.41
N SER A 30 7.59 5.81 -25.51
CA SER A 30 7.25 6.94 -24.64
C SER A 30 6.75 6.53 -23.25
N THR A 31 6.36 5.27 -23.08
CA THR A 31 5.88 4.68 -21.82
C THR A 31 6.73 3.54 -21.32
N ALA A 32 7.66 3.04 -22.14
CA ALA A 32 8.48 1.88 -21.86
C ALA A 32 9.17 1.97 -20.49
N PRO A 33 9.45 0.82 -19.86
CA PRO A 33 10.32 0.75 -18.70
C PRO A 33 11.63 1.49 -18.95
N ASN A 34 12.00 2.37 -18.02
CA ASN A 34 13.19 3.18 -18.06
C ASN A 34 13.89 3.09 -16.69
N PRO A 35 14.92 2.23 -16.55
CA PRO A 35 15.63 2.03 -15.27
C PRO A 35 16.27 3.29 -14.68
N ARG A 36 16.44 4.37 -15.47
CA ARG A 36 16.95 5.66 -14.96
C ARG A 36 15.88 6.50 -14.28
N ILE A 37 14.61 6.20 -14.51
CA ILE A 37 13.45 6.94 -13.98
C ILE A 37 12.62 6.05 -13.07
N ASP A 38 12.39 4.81 -13.47
CA ASP A 38 11.58 3.84 -12.74
C ASP A 38 12.30 3.37 -11.48
N PHE A 39 11.50 3.13 -10.45
CA PHE A 39 12.03 2.75 -9.16
C PHE A 39 12.44 1.26 -9.17
N PRO A 40 13.63 0.91 -8.65
CA PRO A 40 14.00 -0.49 -8.49
C PRO A 40 13.11 -1.14 -7.43
N TYR A 41 12.44 -2.21 -7.81
CA TYR A 41 11.64 -3.03 -6.92
C TYR A 41 12.50 -4.15 -6.37
N ASN A 42 12.43 -4.27 -5.05
CA ASN A 42 12.95 -5.39 -4.29
C ASN A 42 11.78 -6.20 -3.70
N LYS A 43 12.09 -7.26 -2.96
CA LYS A 43 11.09 -8.06 -2.23
C LYS A 43 10.11 -7.22 -1.38
N TRP A 44 10.56 -6.09 -0.80
CA TRP A 44 9.69 -5.18 -0.04
C TRP A 44 8.64 -4.51 -0.91
N SER A 45 9.09 -3.97 -2.04
CA SER A 45 8.22 -3.33 -3.01
C SER A 45 7.16 -4.31 -3.49
N LEU A 46 7.53 -5.59 -3.71
CA LEU A 46 6.57 -6.62 -4.09
C LEU A 46 5.60 -6.99 -2.96
N TYR A 47 6.08 -7.12 -1.73
CA TYR A 47 5.26 -7.47 -0.57
C TYR A 47 4.12 -6.45 -0.35
N ILE A 48 4.44 -5.14 -0.35
CA ILE A 48 3.42 -4.11 -0.16
C ILE A 48 2.47 -4.01 -1.37
N ARG A 49 2.95 -4.27 -2.59
CA ARG A 49 2.11 -4.31 -3.81
C ARG A 49 1.14 -5.49 -3.76
N LEU A 50 1.59 -6.65 -3.26
CA LEU A 50 0.75 -7.82 -3.00
C LEU A 50 -0.37 -7.49 -2.01
N ILE A 51 -0.03 -6.88 -0.87
CA ILE A 51 -1.05 -6.46 0.10
C ILE A 51 -2.02 -5.45 -0.49
N HIS A 52 -1.52 -4.45 -1.21
CA HIS A 52 -2.37 -3.44 -1.84
C HIS A 52 -3.31 -4.08 -2.88
N LEU A 53 -2.81 -4.98 -3.72
CA LEU A 53 -3.60 -5.72 -4.70
C LEU A 53 -4.70 -6.55 -4.05
N LEU A 54 -4.45 -7.19 -2.92
CA LEU A 54 -5.47 -7.93 -2.18
C LEU A 54 -6.45 -7.01 -1.43
N TYR A 55 -5.99 -5.82 -1.03
CA TYR A 55 -6.78 -4.86 -0.27
C TYR A 55 -7.76 -4.06 -1.14
N VAL A 56 -7.37 -3.60 -2.33
CA VAL A 56 -8.24 -2.78 -3.21
C VAL A 56 -9.58 -3.44 -3.54
N PRO A 57 -9.65 -4.71 -3.97
CA PRO A 57 -10.91 -5.40 -4.20
C PRO A 57 -11.77 -5.44 -2.94
N LEU A 58 -11.17 -5.80 -1.81
CA LEU A 58 -11.88 -5.87 -0.54
C LEU A 58 -12.47 -4.50 -0.16
N TYR A 59 -11.66 -3.46 -0.22
CA TYR A 59 -12.05 -2.09 0.08
C TYR A 59 -13.22 -1.63 -0.82
N THR A 60 -13.04 -1.72 -2.14
CA THR A 60 -14.01 -1.23 -3.12
C THR A 60 -15.33 -2.00 -3.08
N SER A 61 -15.29 -3.29 -2.76
CA SER A 61 -16.50 -4.11 -2.62
C SER A 61 -17.45 -3.67 -1.51
N ILE A 62 -16.93 -2.96 -0.51
CA ILE A 62 -17.67 -2.49 0.65
C ILE A 62 -17.97 -1.01 0.50
N ILE A 63 -16.94 -0.17 0.27
CA ILE A 63 -17.11 1.29 0.24
C ILE A 63 -18.05 1.75 -0.87
N SER A 64 -18.05 1.07 -2.03
CA SER A 64 -18.95 1.41 -3.14
C SER A 64 -20.44 1.32 -2.81
N LYS A 65 -20.80 0.54 -1.78
CA LYS A 65 -22.19 0.36 -1.31
C LYS A 65 -22.62 1.40 -0.28
N HIS A 66 -21.69 2.17 0.27
CA HIS A 66 -21.93 3.07 1.39
C HIS A 66 -21.71 4.54 1.04
N PHE A 67 -20.94 4.84 -0.01
CA PHE A 67 -20.57 6.20 -0.37
C PHE A 67 -20.95 6.55 -1.80
N ALA A 68 -21.44 7.77 -1.97
CA ALA A 68 -21.84 8.32 -3.27
C ALA A 68 -20.61 8.42 -4.17
N GLU A 69 -19.51 8.90 -3.61
CA GLU A 69 -18.23 9.04 -4.25
C GLU A 69 -17.13 8.48 -3.35
N PHE A 70 -16.13 7.85 -3.95
CA PHE A 70 -14.95 7.44 -3.22
C PHE A 70 -13.70 7.60 -4.07
N TYR A 71 -12.63 8.07 -3.44
CA TYR A 71 -11.41 8.50 -4.11
C TYR A 71 -10.24 7.60 -3.74
N TYR A 72 -9.33 7.38 -4.68
CA TYR A 72 -8.02 6.80 -4.41
C TYR A 72 -6.99 7.91 -4.40
N ILE A 73 -6.16 7.97 -3.37
CA ILE A 73 -5.11 8.97 -3.21
C ILE A 73 -3.79 8.23 -3.00
N ASP A 74 -2.84 8.44 -3.90
CA ASP A 74 -1.48 7.90 -3.80
C ASP A 74 -0.51 9.07 -3.64
N LEU A 75 0.05 9.21 -2.44
CA LEU A 75 0.92 10.34 -2.12
C LEU A 75 2.35 10.19 -2.66
N PHE A 76 2.73 8.98 -3.07
CA PHE A 76 4.07 8.65 -3.54
C PHE A 76 3.98 7.71 -4.75
N ALA A 77 3.29 8.16 -5.79
CA ALA A 77 2.82 7.33 -6.89
C ALA A 77 3.94 6.79 -7.81
N GLY A 78 5.14 7.36 -7.75
CA GLY A 78 6.23 7.00 -8.63
C GLY A 78 5.94 7.34 -10.09
N SER A 79 6.60 6.62 -10.99
CA SER A 79 6.29 6.61 -12.42
C SER A 79 5.15 5.66 -12.77
N GLY A 80 4.51 5.04 -11.77
CA GLY A 80 3.45 4.05 -11.92
C GLY A 80 3.92 2.62 -12.17
N ILE A 81 5.20 2.38 -12.47
CA ILE A 81 5.78 1.03 -12.52
C ILE A 81 7.10 1.00 -11.74
N GLY A 82 7.52 -0.19 -11.35
CA GLY A 82 8.86 -0.46 -10.88
C GLY A 82 9.55 -1.55 -11.68
N ILE A 83 10.85 -1.69 -11.48
CA ILE A 83 11.68 -2.68 -12.15
C ILE A 83 12.18 -3.68 -11.12
N LEU A 84 11.72 -4.92 -11.19
CA LEU A 84 12.28 -5.98 -10.36
C LEU A 84 13.68 -6.31 -10.89
N GLU A 85 14.68 -6.08 -10.04
CA GLU A 85 16.09 -6.29 -10.38
C GLU A 85 16.46 -7.78 -10.40
N PRO A 86 17.38 -8.21 -11.28
CA PRO A 86 17.79 -9.62 -11.38
C PRO A 86 18.30 -10.23 -10.09
N GLU A 87 18.95 -9.45 -9.22
CA GLU A 87 19.52 -9.94 -7.95
C GLU A 87 18.44 -10.39 -6.96
N GLU A 88 17.22 -9.89 -7.13
CA GLU A 88 16.05 -10.26 -6.35
C GLU A 88 15.34 -11.51 -6.94
N VAL A 89 15.72 -11.92 -8.16
CA VAL A 89 15.20 -13.08 -8.87
C VAL A 89 16.27 -14.17 -8.88
N HIS A 90 15.94 -15.39 -8.47
CA HIS A 90 16.91 -16.48 -8.59
C HIS A 90 17.26 -16.69 -10.08
N ALA A 91 18.55 -16.76 -10.42
CA ALA A 91 19.01 -16.80 -11.81
C ALA A 91 18.51 -18.03 -12.60
N ASP A 92 18.08 -19.08 -11.91
CA ASP A 92 17.44 -20.28 -12.47
C ASP A 92 15.96 -20.06 -12.83
N VAL A 93 15.35 -18.95 -12.41
CA VAL A 93 13.91 -18.68 -12.53
C VAL A 93 13.57 -17.71 -13.64
N CYS A 94 14.41 -16.71 -13.92
CA CYS A 94 14.18 -15.77 -15.02
C CYS A 94 15.50 -15.30 -15.63
N THR A 95 15.58 -15.35 -16.96
CA THR A 95 16.74 -14.86 -17.72
C THR A 95 16.58 -13.40 -18.15
N GLU A 96 15.43 -12.78 -17.88
CA GLU A 96 15.20 -11.36 -18.20
C GLU A 96 16.02 -10.47 -17.28
N SER A 97 16.76 -9.52 -17.87
CA SER A 97 17.61 -8.57 -17.14
C SER A 97 16.83 -7.54 -16.31
N SER A 98 15.51 -7.48 -16.46
CA SER A 98 14.64 -6.54 -15.74
C SER A 98 13.18 -6.88 -16.01
N ILE A 99 12.38 -7.05 -14.95
CA ILE A 99 10.95 -7.36 -15.09
C ILE A 99 10.14 -6.14 -14.64
N PRO A 100 9.36 -5.49 -15.53
CA PRO A 100 8.54 -4.37 -15.11
C PRO A 100 7.31 -4.85 -14.35
N ILE A 101 7.02 -4.18 -13.25
CA ILE A 101 5.92 -4.52 -12.35
C ILE A 101 5.02 -3.29 -12.20
N GLY A 102 3.71 -3.48 -12.39
CA GLY A 102 2.73 -2.44 -12.15
C GLY A 102 2.78 -1.92 -10.71
N GLY A 103 2.85 -0.60 -10.55
CA GLY A 103 2.82 0.08 -9.26
C GLY A 103 1.42 0.29 -8.72
N SER A 104 1.35 0.90 -7.53
CA SER A 104 0.11 1.17 -6.80
C SER A 104 -0.96 1.92 -7.60
N PRO A 105 -0.64 2.90 -8.50
CA PRO A 105 -1.68 3.56 -9.30
C PRO A 105 -2.46 2.58 -10.18
N PHE A 106 -1.75 1.71 -10.91
CA PHE A 106 -2.39 0.77 -11.83
C PHE A 106 -3.03 -0.40 -11.08
N ILE A 107 -2.50 -0.78 -9.91
CA ILE A 107 -3.17 -1.73 -9.02
C ILE A 107 -4.56 -1.19 -8.65
N ALA A 108 -4.64 0.05 -8.17
CA ALA A 108 -5.91 0.66 -7.79
C ALA A 108 -6.90 0.75 -8.97
N MET A 109 -6.41 1.06 -10.18
CA MET A 109 -7.23 1.16 -11.39
C MET A 109 -7.76 -0.20 -11.87
N CYS A 110 -6.96 -1.27 -11.76
CA CYS A 110 -7.31 -2.58 -12.33
C CYS A 110 -8.10 -3.48 -11.38
N PHE A 111 -7.83 -3.38 -10.07
CA PHE A 111 -8.32 -4.35 -9.09
C PHE A 111 -9.51 -3.86 -8.27
N ALA A 112 -10.05 -2.67 -8.56
CA ALA A 112 -11.34 -2.26 -8.02
C ALA A 112 -12.44 -3.24 -8.46
N VAL A 113 -13.28 -3.67 -7.52
CA VAL A 113 -14.43 -4.56 -7.77
C VAL A 113 -15.73 -3.84 -7.44
N GLU A 114 -16.82 -4.23 -8.08
CA GLU A 114 -18.16 -3.59 -8.03
C GLU A 114 -18.23 -2.22 -8.73
N ARG A 115 -17.43 -1.24 -8.30
CA ARG A 115 -17.41 0.12 -8.85
C ARG A 115 -16.01 0.71 -8.85
N GLN A 116 -15.67 1.49 -9.88
CA GLN A 116 -14.42 2.25 -9.88
C GLN A 116 -14.41 3.40 -8.88
N PHE A 117 -13.21 3.77 -8.42
CA PHE A 117 -12.96 5.02 -7.72
C PHE A 117 -13.43 6.20 -8.55
N THR A 118 -14.19 7.12 -7.96
CA THR A 118 -14.67 8.36 -8.59
C THR A 118 -13.53 9.09 -9.28
N SER A 119 -12.40 9.25 -8.60
CA SER A 119 -11.17 9.80 -9.17
C SER A 119 -9.93 9.19 -8.49
N PHE A 120 -8.83 9.18 -9.22
CA PHE A 120 -7.49 8.80 -8.78
C PHE A 120 -6.64 10.05 -8.66
N ILE A 121 -6.12 10.31 -7.48
CA ILE A 121 -5.28 11.47 -7.18
C ILE A 121 -3.87 10.93 -6.92
N LEU A 122 -2.96 11.17 -7.86
CA LEU A 122 -1.60 10.63 -7.84
C LEU A 122 -0.61 11.77 -7.66
N VAL A 123 0.28 11.65 -6.69
CA VAL A 123 1.28 12.69 -6.38
C VAL A 123 2.68 12.12 -6.57
N GLU A 124 3.52 12.87 -7.28
CA GLU A 124 4.92 12.52 -7.52
C GLU A 124 5.74 13.80 -7.61
N MET A 125 6.79 13.92 -6.80
CA MET A 125 7.61 15.14 -6.73
C MET A 125 8.62 15.23 -7.87
N ASN A 126 9.15 14.10 -8.34
CA ASN A 126 10.11 14.06 -9.42
C ASN A 126 9.39 14.29 -10.77
N SER A 127 9.79 15.35 -11.46
CA SER A 127 9.15 15.77 -12.70
C SER A 127 9.21 14.73 -13.82
N ALA A 128 10.31 13.97 -13.93
CA ALA A 128 10.47 12.92 -14.93
C ALA A 128 9.54 11.73 -14.63
N LYS A 129 9.47 11.30 -13.36
CA LYS A 129 8.52 10.25 -12.93
C LYS A 129 7.08 10.67 -13.14
N ALA A 130 6.70 11.89 -12.73
CA ALA A 130 5.35 12.42 -12.89
C ALA A 130 4.94 12.54 -14.37
N ALA A 131 5.85 13.00 -15.24
CA ALA A 131 5.62 13.08 -16.68
C ALA A 131 5.43 11.68 -17.30
N LEU A 132 6.25 10.71 -16.87
CA LEU A 132 6.15 9.32 -17.33
C LEU A 132 4.86 8.65 -16.84
N LEU A 133 4.47 8.88 -15.58
CA LEU A 133 3.20 8.43 -15.02
C LEU A 133 2.01 8.94 -15.83
N LYS A 134 1.98 10.23 -16.21
CA LYS A 134 0.92 10.80 -17.06
C LYS A 134 0.81 10.09 -18.42
N LYS A 135 1.96 9.83 -19.07
CA LYS A 135 1.98 9.10 -20.34
C LYS A 135 1.45 7.67 -20.19
N ARG A 136 1.85 6.97 -19.12
CA ARG A 136 1.40 5.62 -18.82
C ARG A 136 -0.09 5.55 -18.47
N VAL A 137 -0.61 6.52 -17.71
CA VAL A 137 -2.06 6.64 -17.47
C VAL A 137 -2.82 6.77 -18.80
N LYS A 138 -2.36 7.66 -19.69
CA LYS A 138 -2.98 7.82 -21.01
C LYS A 138 -2.96 6.50 -21.79
N ARG A 139 -1.80 5.85 -21.87
CA ARG A 139 -1.63 4.55 -22.55
C ARG A 139 -2.51 3.45 -21.95
N PHE A 140 -2.63 3.40 -20.63
CA PHE A 140 -3.49 2.46 -19.94
C PHE A 140 -4.96 2.66 -20.36
N CYS A 141 -5.45 3.89 -20.36
CA CYS A 141 -6.81 4.20 -20.81
C CYS A 141 -7.03 3.86 -22.30
N GLU A 142 -6.04 4.10 -23.17
CA GLU A 142 -6.08 3.70 -24.58
C GLU A 142 -6.22 2.18 -24.72
N VAL A 143 -5.37 1.42 -24.03
CA VAL A 143 -5.37 -0.05 -24.00
C VAL A 143 -6.70 -0.59 -23.49
N ALA A 144 -7.22 -0.01 -22.40
CA ALA A 144 -8.51 -0.39 -21.82
C ALA A 144 -9.69 -0.12 -22.77
N SER A 145 -9.54 0.79 -23.74
CA SER A 145 -10.60 1.17 -24.69
C SER A 145 -10.55 0.42 -26.02
N GLN A 146 -9.41 -0.18 -26.40
CA GLN A 146 -9.22 -0.82 -27.71
C GLN A 146 -9.51 -2.33 -27.68
N ALA A 147 -10.48 -2.79 -28.46
CA ALA A 147 -10.94 -4.20 -28.47
C ALA A 147 -9.82 -5.22 -28.73
N ASP A 148 -8.87 -4.93 -29.62
CA ASP A 148 -7.78 -5.86 -29.94
C ASP A 148 -6.77 -5.98 -28.81
N LEU A 149 -6.42 -4.86 -28.15
CA LEU A 149 -5.56 -4.87 -26.98
C LEU A 149 -6.27 -5.49 -25.77
N GLN A 150 -7.59 -5.34 -25.66
CA GLN A 150 -8.39 -6.03 -24.64
C GLN A 150 -8.32 -7.56 -24.79
N LYS A 151 -8.21 -8.10 -26.00
CA LYS A 151 -8.04 -9.55 -26.21
C LYS A 151 -6.70 -10.03 -25.61
N ARG A 152 -5.64 -9.22 -25.73
CA ARG A 152 -4.31 -9.51 -25.18
C ARG A 152 -4.26 -9.35 -23.65
N TYR A 153 -4.99 -8.38 -23.09
CA TYR A 153 -5.01 -8.08 -21.66
C TYR A 153 -6.41 -8.25 -21.02
N LYS A 154 -7.07 -9.39 -21.31
CA LYS A 154 -8.47 -9.66 -20.95
C LYS A 154 -8.79 -9.45 -19.47
N TRP A 155 -7.80 -9.62 -18.59
CA TRP A 155 -7.95 -9.53 -17.15
C TRP A 155 -8.00 -8.08 -16.62
N CYS A 156 -7.18 -7.17 -17.16
CA CYS A 156 -7.11 -5.76 -16.70
C CYS A 156 -8.16 -4.90 -17.38
N CYS A 157 -8.87 -5.45 -18.37
CA CYS A 157 -9.96 -4.81 -19.10
C CYS A 157 -11.33 -5.29 -18.62
N SER A 158 -11.46 -5.64 -17.33
CA SER A 158 -12.75 -5.90 -16.70
C SER A 158 -13.72 -4.73 -16.93
N SER A 159 -15.03 -4.98 -16.87
CA SER A 159 -16.05 -3.92 -17.05
C SER A 159 -15.86 -2.72 -16.11
N VAL A 160 -15.18 -2.94 -14.99
CA VAL A 160 -14.85 -1.92 -13.99
C VAL A 160 -13.63 -1.12 -14.45
N ALA A 161 -12.54 -1.74 -14.88
CA ALA A 161 -11.35 -1.03 -15.40
C ALA A 161 -11.64 -0.14 -16.63
N ARG A 162 -12.62 -0.52 -17.46
CA ARG A 162 -13.09 0.28 -18.60
C ARG A 162 -13.70 1.64 -18.22
N GLN A 163 -14.06 1.82 -16.95
CA GLN A 163 -14.61 3.09 -16.47
C GLN A 163 -13.51 4.10 -16.10
N VAL A 164 -12.24 3.70 -16.12
CA VAL A 164 -11.12 4.61 -15.86
C VAL A 164 -10.83 5.41 -17.13
N THR A 165 -11.16 6.69 -17.10
CA THR A 165 -10.84 7.64 -18.17
C THR A 165 -9.74 8.59 -17.72
N PRO A 166 -8.98 9.21 -18.66
CA PRO A 166 -7.92 10.16 -18.31
C PRO A 166 -8.40 11.30 -17.41
N GLU A 167 -9.64 11.76 -17.57
CA GLU A 167 -10.23 12.87 -16.81
C GLU A 167 -10.46 12.50 -15.34
N ARG A 168 -10.58 11.20 -15.02
CA ARG A 168 -10.71 10.71 -13.65
C ARG A 168 -9.36 10.60 -12.94
N VAL A 169 -8.25 10.75 -13.65
CA VAL A 169 -6.89 10.60 -13.09
C VAL A 169 -6.18 11.95 -13.05
N VAL A 170 -5.96 12.47 -11.84
CA VAL A 170 -5.25 13.72 -11.60
C VAL A 170 -3.84 13.41 -11.12
N VAL A 171 -2.83 13.82 -11.89
CA VAL A 171 -1.42 13.67 -11.51
C VAL A 171 -0.82 15.03 -11.12
N TYR A 172 -0.49 15.18 -9.83
CA TYR A 172 0.23 16.31 -9.28
C TYR A 172 1.75 16.07 -9.36
N ASN A 173 2.46 16.98 -10.04
CA ASN A 173 3.93 17.04 -10.01
C ASN A 173 4.35 18.04 -8.94
N ASN A 174 4.41 17.62 -7.68
CA ASN A 174 4.73 18.45 -6.52
C ASN A 174 5.04 17.57 -5.30
N ASP A 175 5.58 18.16 -4.24
CA ASP A 175 5.72 17.50 -2.93
C ASP A 175 4.34 17.16 -2.35
N ALA A 176 4.17 15.91 -1.94
CA ALA A 176 2.96 15.41 -1.29
C ALA A 176 2.53 16.29 -0.10
N ASN A 177 3.48 16.81 0.66
CA ASN A 177 3.23 17.66 1.82
C ASN A 177 2.60 19.01 1.46
N ASN A 178 2.75 19.47 0.21
CA ASN A 178 2.10 20.67 -0.30
C ASN A 178 0.74 20.36 -0.91
N VAL A 179 0.59 19.17 -1.51
CA VAL A 179 -0.62 18.77 -2.24
C VAL A 179 -1.75 18.32 -1.31
N VAL A 180 -1.42 17.66 -0.20
CA VAL A 180 -2.40 17.06 0.73
C VAL A 180 -3.45 18.08 1.17
N ASP A 181 -3.06 19.28 1.59
CA ASP A 181 -4.03 20.28 2.06
C ASP A 181 -5.03 20.68 0.96
N LYS A 182 -4.54 20.93 -0.26
CA LYS A 182 -5.38 21.24 -1.42
C LYS A 182 -6.35 20.10 -1.73
N VAL A 183 -5.86 18.86 -1.74
CA VAL A 183 -6.68 17.67 -2.03
C VAL A 183 -7.76 17.51 -0.96
N MET A 184 -7.39 17.54 0.32
CA MET A 184 -8.35 17.34 1.40
C MET A 184 -9.41 18.45 1.43
N LYS A 185 -9.03 19.72 1.24
CA LYS A 185 -9.99 20.84 1.11
C LYS A 185 -10.99 20.62 -0.02
N SER A 186 -10.51 20.17 -1.19
CA SER A 186 -11.38 19.88 -2.34
C SER A 186 -12.38 18.76 -2.05
N LEU A 187 -11.95 17.71 -1.34
CA LEU A 187 -12.83 16.59 -0.98
C LEU A 187 -13.84 16.99 0.10
N GLU A 188 -13.45 17.83 1.06
CA GLU A 188 -14.34 18.38 2.10
C GLU A 188 -15.43 19.30 1.50
N GLU A 189 -15.08 20.11 0.50
CA GLU A 189 -16.06 20.89 -0.27
C GLU A 189 -17.04 19.95 -1.00
N ARG A 190 -16.52 18.89 -1.64
CA ARG A 190 -17.37 17.92 -2.35
C ARG A 190 -18.30 17.15 -1.40
N GLN A 191 -17.80 16.79 -0.21
CA GLN A 191 -18.56 16.17 0.87
C GLN A 191 -19.72 17.05 1.30
N ARG A 192 -19.49 18.35 1.54
CA ARG A 192 -20.55 19.30 1.91
C ARG A 192 -21.65 19.35 0.83
N LYS A 193 -21.26 19.50 -0.44
CA LYS A 193 -22.20 19.52 -1.57
C LYS A 193 -23.04 18.25 -1.67
N LEU A 194 -22.43 17.06 -1.56
CA LEU A 194 -23.16 15.79 -1.65
C LEU A 194 -24.14 15.57 -0.50
N ILE A 195 -23.81 16.04 0.71
CA ILE A 195 -24.72 16.03 1.86
C ILE A 195 -25.90 16.97 1.60
N GLU A 196 -25.66 18.19 1.13
CA GLU A 196 -26.70 19.16 0.77
C GLU A 196 -27.64 18.62 -0.32
N GLU A 197 -27.08 17.94 -1.34
CA GLU A 197 -27.82 17.26 -2.40
C GLU A 197 -28.54 15.98 -1.93
N ARG A 198 -28.35 15.54 -0.67
CA ARG A 198 -28.85 14.27 -0.11
C ARG A 198 -28.43 13.02 -0.89
N ARG A 199 -27.24 13.05 -1.51
CA ARG A 199 -26.73 11.95 -2.36
C ARG A 199 -25.80 10.98 -1.64
N GLY A 200 -25.58 11.18 -0.34
CA GLY A 200 -24.63 10.42 0.46
C GLY A 200 -23.37 11.25 0.74
N GLY A 201 -22.25 10.57 0.98
CA GLY A 201 -20.96 11.23 1.27
C GLY A 201 -19.81 10.77 0.39
N VAL A 202 -18.65 11.32 0.68
CA VAL A 202 -17.33 11.05 0.14
C VAL A 202 -16.57 10.14 1.08
N HIS A 203 -15.87 9.17 0.51
CA HIS A 203 -14.81 8.41 1.18
C HIS A 203 -13.48 8.58 0.45
N ALA A 204 -12.36 8.44 1.13
CA ALA A 204 -11.06 8.33 0.47
C ALA A 204 -10.28 7.12 0.98
N TYR A 205 -9.58 6.45 0.08
CA TYR A 205 -8.51 5.54 0.41
C TYR A 205 -7.18 6.23 0.13
N VAL A 206 -6.36 6.39 1.16
CA VAL A 206 -5.06 7.05 1.08
C VAL A 206 -3.96 6.00 1.21
N PHE A 207 -3.23 5.78 0.13
CA PHE A 207 -2.03 4.97 0.09
C PHE A 207 -0.80 5.86 0.27
N ILE A 208 0.02 5.55 1.27
CA ILE A 208 1.19 6.33 1.65
C ILE A 208 2.41 5.39 1.66
N ASP A 209 3.25 5.48 0.63
CA ASP A 209 4.41 4.60 0.43
C ASP A 209 5.70 5.42 0.28
N PRO A 210 6.14 6.14 1.33
CA PRO A 210 7.39 6.89 1.32
C PRO A 210 8.59 5.93 1.32
N THR A 211 9.72 6.35 0.74
CA THR A 211 10.97 5.57 0.80
C THR A 211 11.75 5.75 2.10
N GLY A 212 11.48 6.84 2.83
CA GLY A 212 12.11 7.23 4.08
C GLY A 212 11.17 8.10 4.92
N MET A 213 11.65 9.28 5.31
CA MET A 213 10.93 10.23 6.18
C MET A 213 10.26 11.37 5.39
N GLU A 214 9.91 11.17 4.12
CA GLU A 214 9.40 12.22 3.23
C GLU A 214 8.01 12.72 3.65
N LEU A 215 7.16 11.85 4.21
CA LEU A 215 5.85 12.28 4.73
C LEU A 215 6.04 13.08 6.03
N LYS A 216 5.66 14.35 6.03
CA LYS A 216 5.73 15.20 7.22
C LYS A 216 4.53 14.97 8.13
N ARG A 217 4.75 15.12 9.43
CA ARG A 217 3.73 14.97 10.48
C ARG A 217 2.50 15.84 10.21
N LYS A 218 2.71 17.10 9.83
CA LYS A 218 1.62 18.05 9.51
C LYS A 218 0.69 17.54 8.41
N SER A 219 1.22 16.81 7.44
CA SER A 219 0.47 16.27 6.30
C SER A 219 -0.37 15.07 6.73
N LEU A 220 0.19 14.18 7.55
CA LEU A 220 -0.59 13.10 8.17
C LEU A 220 -1.71 13.68 9.04
N ASP A 221 -1.41 14.64 9.92
CA ASP A 221 -2.40 15.28 10.78
C ASP A 221 -3.52 15.95 9.96
N ARG A 222 -3.20 16.54 8.81
CA ARG A 222 -4.19 17.14 7.91
C ARG A 222 -5.18 16.10 7.35
N ILE A 223 -4.69 14.91 7.01
CA ILE A 223 -5.53 13.78 6.56
C ILE A 223 -6.40 13.29 7.72
N LEU A 224 -5.80 13.06 8.89
CA LEU A 224 -6.47 12.52 10.07
C LEU A 224 -7.58 13.45 10.59
N LYS A 225 -7.37 14.77 10.53
CA LYS A 225 -8.33 15.81 10.98
C LYS A 225 -9.39 16.16 9.93
N SER A 226 -9.33 15.60 8.72
CA SER A 226 -10.30 15.87 7.67
C SER A 226 -11.72 15.47 8.09
N SER A 227 -12.71 16.25 7.63
CA SER A 227 -14.13 15.88 7.77
C SER A 227 -14.55 14.78 6.79
N VAL A 228 -13.75 14.52 5.75
CA VAL A 228 -13.92 13.37 4.85
C VAL A 228 -13.44 12.12 5.54
N ARG A 229 -14.24 11.05 5.43
CA ARG A 229 -13.88 9.77 5.99
C ARG A 229 -12.77 9.12 5.17
N THR A 230 -11.64 8.80 5.80
CA THR A 230 -10.46 8.26 5.13
C THR A 230 -9.99 6.94 5.74
N ASP A 231 -9.82 5.92 4.91
CA ASP A 231 -9.02 4.74 5.26
C ASP A 231 -7.60 4.95 4.74
N ILE A 232 -6.61 4.55 5.52
CA ILE A 232 -5.19 4.80 5.25
C ILE A 232 -4.44 3.47 5.25
N LEU A 233 -3.58 3.27 4.26
CA LEU A 233 -2.53 2.25 4.27
C LEU A 233 -1.19 2.98 4.15
N GLU A 234 -0.41 2.98 5.22
CA GLU A 234 0.90 3.63 5.31
C GLU A 234 2.02 2.59 5.44
N LEU A 235 3.07 2.76 4.65
CA LEU A 235 4.37 2.15 4.89
C LEU A 235 5.23 3.11 5.71
N PHE A 236 5.56 2.74 6.94
CA PHE A 236 6.42 3.51 7.83
C PHE A 236 7.82 2.89 7.84
N ASN A 237 8.83 3.67 7.44
CA ASN A 237 10.23 3.25 7.44
C ASN A 237 10.81 3.28 8.87
N THR A 238 10.34 2.37 9.71
CA THR A 238 10.71 2.27 11.13
C THR A 238 12.21 2.13 11.30
N TYR A 239 12.87 1.34 10.45
CA TYR A 239 14.32 1.18 10.48
C TYR A 239 15.05 2.52 10.28
N GLY A 240 14.74 3.23 9.18
CA GLY A 240 15.39 4.51 8.88
C GLY A 240 15.14 5.56 9.97
N VAL A 241 13.92 5.57 10.52
CA VAL A 241 13.54 6.43 11.64
C VAL A 241 14.33 6.08 12.91
N ALA A 242 14.47 4.79 13.24
CA ALA A 242 15.21 4.32 14.41
C ALA A 242 16.72 4.58 14.30
N VAL A 243 17.31 4.38 13.11
CA VAL A 243 18.72 4.74 12.84
C VAL A 243 18.95 6.23 13.08
N GLN A 244 18.09 7.09 12.52
CA GLN A 244 18.23 8.53 12.73
C GLN A 244 18.06 8.91 14.21
N ALA A 245 17.15 8.26 14.93
CA ALA A 245 16.96 8.51 16.36
C ALA A 245 18.20 8.12 17.17
N ILE A 246 18.84 6.99 16.88
CA ILE A 246 20.12 6.61 17.50
C ILE A 246 21.21 7.63 17.23
N ASN A 247 21.34 8.08 15.98
CA ASN A 247 22.33 9.08 15.59
C ASN A 247 22.12 10.39 16.38
N VAL A 248 20.87 10.82 16.58
CA VAL A 248 20.57 12.00 17.40
C VAL A 248 20.90 11.76 18.87
N ILE A 249 20.52 10.61 19.43
CA ILE A 249 20.62 10.33 20.86
C ILE A 249 22.09 10.06 21.27
N HIS A 250 22.81 9.22 20.53
CA HIS A 250 24.14 8.75 20.90
C HIS A 250 25.28 9.58 20.29
N GLU A 251 25.08 10.13 19.10
CA GLU A 251 26.14 10.84 18.38
C GLU A 251 25.92 12.36 18.32
N GLY A 252 24.76 12.85 18.79
CA GLY A 252 24.46 14.28 18.84
C GLY A 252 24.17 14.92 17.47
N HIS A 253 23.72 14.12 16.49
CA HIS A 253 23.30 14.64 15.18
C HIS A 253 22.02 15.49 15.26
N ASP A 254 21.74 16.23 14.19
CA ASP A 254 20.54 17.05 14.04
C ASP A 254 19.25 16.21 13.96
N ASP A 255 18.19 16.68 14.63
CA ASP A 255 16.92 15.96 14.77
C ASP A 255 15.79 16.52 13.88
N LYS A 256 16.08 17.51 13.04
CA LYS A 256 15.09 18.20 12.21
C LYS A 256 14.22 17.26 11.39
N ALA A 257 14.81 16.23 10.78
CA ALA A 257 14.06 15.25 9.99
C ALA A 257 13.06 14.46 10.85
N LEU A 258 13.44 14.07 12.06
CA LEU A 258 12.55 13.37 13.01
C LEU A 258 11.45 14.31 13.50
N VAL A 259 11.78 15.56 13.82
CA VAL A 259 10.79 16.57 14.23
C VAL A 259 9.78 16.82 13.11
N GLU A 260 10.22 16.93 11.86
CA GLU A 260 9.32 17.10 10.72
C GLU A 260 8.43 15.87 10.45
N HIS A 261 8.97 14.65 10.64
CA HIS A 261 8.30 13.39 10.31
C HIS A 261 7.37 12.86 11.41
N LEU A 262 7.83 12.92 12.66
CA LEU A 262 7.16 12.38 13.85
C LEU A 262 6.46 13.47 14.68
N GLY A 263 6.98 14.70 14.64
CA GLY A 263 6.58 15.82 15.49
C GLY A 263 7.61 16.12 16.59
N PRO A 264 7.60 17.33 17.18
CA PRO A 264 8.63 17.79 18.11
C PRO A 264 8.71 16.98 19.42
N GLY A 265 7.63 16.33 19.85
CA GLY A 265 7.59 15.54 21.09
C GLY A 265 8.14 14.12 20.99
N TRP A 266 8.76 13.73 19.87
CA TRP A 266 9.23 12.36 19.67
C TRP A 266 10.30 11.97 20.72
N ARG A 267 11.23 12.88 21.03
CA ARG A 267 12.34 12.61 21.95
C ARG A 267 11.86 12.45 23.39
N ASP A 268 10.97 13.33 23.84
CA ASP A 268 10.38 13.28 25.19
C ASP A 268 9.67 11.94 25.41
N LEU A 269 8.95 11.44 24.40
CA LEU A 269 8.30 10.14 24.46
C LEU A 269 9.31 8.99 24.56
N VAL A 270 10.39 9.01 23.78
CA VAL A 270 11.43 7.98 23.87
C VAL A 270 12.08 7.99 25.24
N SER A 271 12.37 9.18 25.80
CA SER A 271 12.88 9.32 27.16
C SER A 271 11.91 8.79 28.22
N GLU A 272 10.61 9.03 28.06
CA GLU A 272 9.59 8.51 28.98
C GLU A 272 9.51 6.98 28.95
N GLU A 273 9.50 6.38 27.75
CA GLU A 273 9.50 4.92 27.59
C GLU A 273 10.80 4.28 28.08
N ALA A 274 11.96 4.92 27.87
CA ALA A 274 13.23 4.47 28.45
C ALA A 274 13.15 4.36 29.97
N ARG A 275 12.60 5.38 30.63
CA ARG A 275 12.40 5.39 32.08
C ARG A 275 11.44 4.29 32.54
N LYS A 276 10.37 4.00 31.78
CA LYS A 276 9.45 2.88 32.07
C LYS A 276 10.16 1.53 31.98
N LEU A 277 11.16 1.41 31.10
CA LEU A 277 12.01 0.23 30.98
C LEU A 277 13.15 0.17 32.02
N GLY A 278 13.26 1.17 32.91
CA GLY A 278 14.36 1.27 33.87
C GLY A 278 15.72 1.54 33.22
N LYS A 279 15.73 2.10 32.01
CA LYS A 279 16.92 2.44 31.23
C LYS A 279 17.10 3.96 31.17
N ARG A 280 18.34 4.42 30.98
CA ARG A 280 18.59 5.79 30.50
C ARG A 280 18.35 5.85 29.00
N LEU A 281 18.16 7.05 28.48
CA LEU A 281 17.93 7.25 27.05
C LEU A 281 19.10 6.72 26.20
N GLU A 282 20.31 6.90 26.69
CA GLU A 282 21.57 6.49 26.05
C GLU A 282 21.86 4.99 26.18
N ASP A 283 21.11 4.27 27.03
CA ASP A 283 21.23 2.82 27.20
C ASP A 283 20.24 2.05 26.31
N LEU A 284 19.40 2.75 25.55
CA LEU A 284 18.45 2.11 24.63
C LEU A 284 19.19 1.47 23.46
N LYS A 285 18.80 0.24 23.14
CA LYS A 285 19.28 -0.46 21.94
C LYS A 285 18.43 -0.06 20.74
N PHE A 286 18.90 -0.42 19.55
CA PHE A 286 18.18 -0.19 18.30
C PHE A 286 16.76 -0.77 18.35
N GLU A 287 16.60 -2.00 18.86
CA GLU A 287 15.31 -2.68 18.92
C GLU A 287 14.34 -2.00 19.90
N ASP A 288 14.86 -1.40 20.99
CA ASP A 288 14.04 -0.64 21.94
C ASP A 288 13.48 0.62 21.24
N ILE A 289 14.35 1.38 20.57
CA ILE A 289 13.98 2.62 19.86
C ILE A 289 13.02 2.33 18.71
N GLU A 290 13.30 1.29 17.92
CA GLU A 290 12.46 0.87 16.81
C GLU A 290 11.02 0.59 17.28
N GLU A 291 10.86 -0.19 18.35
CA GLU A 291 9.56 -0.55 18.90
C GLU A 291 8.83 0.65 19.50
N ILE A 292 9.55 1.51 20.24
CA ILE A 292 8.99 2.74 20.82
C ILE A 292 8.45 3.65 19.71
N LEU A 293 9.23 3.90 18.66
CA LEU A 293 8.84 4.83 17.58
C LEU A 293 7.70 4.27 16.72
N ALA A 294 7.65 2.97 16.48
CA ALA A 294 6.51 2.33 15.83
C ALA A 294 5.23 2.45 16.67
N ASN A 295 5.32 2.27 17.99
CA ASN A 295 4.18 2.48 18.90
C ASN A 295 3.77 3.94 19.00
N TYR A 296 4.72 4.88 18.94
CA TYR A 296 4.40 6.31 18.84
C TYR A 296 3.63 6.64 17.55
N ARG A 297 4.06 6.07 16.41
CA ARG A 297 3.34 6.22 15.15
C ARG A 297 1.94 5.62 15.23
N ARG A 298 1.76 4.49 15.91
CA ARG A 298 0.43 3.91 16.19
C ARG A 298 -0.44 4.84 17.04
N GLN A 299 0.08 5.34 18.16
CA GLN A 299 -0.64 6.21 19.09
C GLN A 299 -1.12 7.49 18.40
N THR A 300 -0.37 8.01 17.44
CA THR A 300 -0.77 9.13 16.60
C THR A 300 -2.12 8.91 15.92
N TYR A 301 -2.34 7.73 15.34
CA TYR A 301 -3.63 7.36 14.74
C TYR A 301 -4.72 7.22 15.81
N GLU A 302 -4.40 6.58 16.94
CA GLU A 302 -5.36 6.33 18.02
C GLU A 302 -5.84 7.64 18.68
N GLN A 303 -4.94 8.60 18.90
CA GLN A 303 -5.24 9.95 19.40
C GLN A 303 -6.12 10.73 18.43
N ALA A 304 -6.00 10.49 17.13
CA ALA A 304 -6.93 11.02 16.11
C ALA A 304 -8.28 10.25 16.05
N GLY A 305 -8.58 9.43 17.06
CA GLY A 305 -9.82 8.68 17.17
C GLY A 305 -9.95 7.55 16.15
N ARG A 306 -8.84 7.11 15.54
CA ARG A 306 -8.85 6.03 14.57
C ARG A 306 -8.75 4.67 15.26
N ARG A 307 -9.14 3.63 14.52
CA ARG A 307 -8.66 2.27 14.76
C ARG A 307 -7.46 2.05 13.85
N VAL A 308 -6.41 1.46 14.36
CA VAL A 308 -5.18 1.18 13.62
C VAL A 308 -4.73 -0.25 13.92
N GLU A 309 -4.23 -0.94 12.90
CA GLU A 309 -3.48 -2.18 13.06
C GLU A 309 -2.08 -1.97 12.49
N ARG A 310 -1.09 -2.48 13.20
CA ARG A 310 0.32 -2.45 12.83
C ARG A 310 0.73 -3.84 12.38
N ILE A 311 1.46 -3.92 11.28
CA ILE A 311 2.03 -5.17 10.78
C ILE A 311 3.54 -4.97 10.61
N PRO A 312 4.36 -5.59 11.47
CA PRO A 312 5.80 -5.49 11.38
C PRO A 312 6.31 -6.35 10.23
N VAL A 313 6.83 -5.70 9.20
CA VAL A 313 7.42 -6.36 8.04
C VAL A 313 8.94 -6.36 8.21
N ARG A 314 9.56 -7.54 8.23
CA ARG A 314 10.96 -7.78 8.63
C ARG A 314 11.69 -8.75 7.68
N LEU A 315 11.70 -8.49 6.36
CA LEU A 315 12.27 -9.38 5.34
C LEU A 315 13.78 -9.61 5.48
N THR A 316 14.54 -8.61 5.97
CA THR A 316 15.99 -8.72 6.19
C THR A 316 16.38 -8.12 7.53
N VAL A 317 17.56 -8.49 8.05
CA VAL A 317 18.11 -8.02 9.33
C VAL A 317 18.32 -6.49 9.35
N SER A 318 18.51 -5.87 8.18
CA SER A 318 18.88 -4.46 8.04
C SER A 318 17.80 -3.57 7.44
N ARG A 319 16.59 -4.09 7.21
CA ARG A 319 15.48 -3.31 6.65
C ARG A 319 14.19 -3.71 7.34
N HIS A 320 13.67 -2.82 8.18
CA HIS A 320 12.44 -3.05 8.93
C HIS A 320 11.44 -1.94 8.59
N PHE A 321 10.24 -2.34 8.20
CA PHE A 321 9.14 -1.41 7.95
C PHE A 321 7.93 -1.85 8.76
N ASP A 322 7.14 -0.89 9.19
CA ASP A 322 5.85 -1.17 9.78
C ASP A 322 4.76 -0.68 8.84
N MET A 323 3.84 -1.57 8.52
CA MET A 323 2.68 -1.22 7.72
C MET A 323 1.53 -0.90 8.66
N PHE A 324 1.02 0.31 8.56
CA PHE A 324 -0.13 0.77 9.33
C PHE A 324 -1.35 0.81 8.43
N ILE A 325 -2.38 0.06 8.81
CA ILE A 325 -3.71 0.24 8.26
C ILE A 325 -4.55 1.01 9.29
N SER A 326 -5.23 2.06 8.86
CA SER A 326 -6.06 2.88 9.73
C SER A 326 -7.43 3.14 9.12
N SER A 327 -8.46 3.16 9.97
CA SER A 327 -9.81 3.56 9.56
C SER A 327 -10.50 4.30 10.70
N PRO A 328 -11.51 5.13 10.41
CA PRO A 328 -12.35 5.73 11.44
C PRO A 328 -13.14 4.65 12.19
N ARG A 329 -13.32 4.83 13.50
CA ARG A 329 -14.09 3.89 14.31
C ARG A 329 -15.53 3.76 13.80
N THR A 330 -16.00 2.53 13.64
CA THR A 330 -17.37 2.20 13.22
C THR A 330 -18.10 1.47 14.34
N ARG A 331 -19.43 1.61 14.40
CA ARG A 331 -20.26 0.94 15.42
C ARG A 331 -20.14 -0.58 15.42
N LYS A 332 -19.94 -1.21 14.25
CA LYS A 332 -19.86 -2.67 14.08
C LYS A 332 -18.41 -3.19 13.99
N GLY A 333 -17.43 -2.34 14.29
CA GLY A 333 -16.04 -2.62 13.92
C GLY A 333 -15.83 -2.59 12.40
N ASN A 334 -14.58 -2.73 11.99
CA ASN A 334 -14.22 -2.67 10.59
C ASN A 334 -13.77 -4.07 10.11
N PRO A 335 -14.51 -4.72 9.19
CA PRO A 335 -14.17 -6.06 8.72
C PRO A 335 -12.83 -6.13 7.98
N TYR A 336 -12.30 -5.01 7.48
CA TYR A 336 -11.03 -4.98 6.74
C TYR A 336 -9.85 -5.46 7.57
N PHE A 337 -9.80 -5.11 8.86
CA PHE A 337 -8.65 -5.44 9.70
C PHE A 337 -8.44 -6.96 9.86
N ASN A 338 -9.52 -7.74 9.94
CA ASN A 338 -9.40 -9.20 10.05
C ASN A 338 -8.90 -9.84 8.75
N ALA A 339 -9.42 -9.37 7.61
CA ALA A 339 -8.96 -9.83 6.31
C ALA A 339 -7.50 -9.42 6.07
N PHE A 340 -7.14 -8.19 6.43
CA PHE A 340 -5.79 -7.66 6.33
C PHE A 340 -4.80 -8.41 7.23
N ARG A 341 -5.15 -8.66 8.50
CA ARG A 341 -4.37 -9.53 9.40
C ARG A 341 -4.19 -10.93 8.81
N SER A 342 -5.24 -11.48 8.19
CA SER A 342 -5.18 -12.79 7.56
C SER A 342 -4.28 -12.80 6.32
N ILE A 343 -4.32 -11.74 5.49
CA ILE A 343 -3.40 -11.54 4.37
C ILE A 343 -1.96 -11.49 4.87
N ALA A 344 -1.67 -10.63 5.85
CA ALA A 344 -0.31 -10.46 6.34
C ALA A 344 0.22 -11.70 7.04
N LYS A 345 -0.56 -12.31 7.95
CA LYS A 345 -0.23 -13.58 8.58
C LYS A 345 0.03 -14.66 7.54
N TYR A 346 -0.80 -14.72 6.50
CA TYR A 346 -0.59 -15.64 5.40
C TYR A 346 0.74 -15.39 4.70
N VAL A 347 1.06 -14.16 4.30
CA VAL A 347 2.34 -13.88 3.63
C VAL A 347 3.52 -14.15 4.59
N GLU A 348 3.39 -13.94 5.89
CA GLU A 348 4.45 -14.25 6.85
C GLU A 348 4.66 -15.75 7.09
N GLU A 349 3.58 -16.54 7.17
CA GLU A 349 3.58 -17.96 7.54
C GLU A 349 3.62 -18.93 6.35
N ALA A 350 3.48 -18.44 5.11
CA ALA A 350 3.38 -19.25 3.90
C ALA A 350 4.67 -20.02 3.49
N GLY A 351 5.63 -20.21 4.39
CA GLY A 351 6.81 -21.02 4.12
C GLY A 351 7.42 -21.64 5.38
N LYS A 352 8.36 -22.56 5.17
CA LYS A 352 9.19 -23.14 6.25
C LYS A 352 10.14 -22.10 6.84
N ARG A 353 10.46 -21.06 6.05
CA ARG A 353 11.25 -19.89 6.46
C ARG A 353 10.40 -18.62 6.35
N LYS A 354 10.64 -17.67 7.26
CA LYS A 354 9.97 -16.37 7.27
C LYS A 354 10.14 -15.71 5.89
N TYR A 355 9.03 -15.36 5.23
CA TYR A 355 8.97 -14.71 3.91
C TYR A 355 9.38 -15.54 2.68
N GLU A 356 9.53 -16.86 2.80
CA GLU A 356 9.70 -17.74 1.63
C GLU A 356 8.53 -17.62 0.63
N SER A 357 7.35 -17.21 1.11
CA SER A 357 6.20 -16.85 0.27
C SER A 357 6.46 -15.68 -0.68
N VAL A 358 7.35 -14.75 -0.32
CA VAL A 358 7.72 -13.61 -1.16
C VAL A 358 8.65 -14.09 -2.28
N ASP A 359 9.52 -15.05 -2.00
CA ASP A 359 10.36 -15.70 -3.02
C ASP A 359 9.53 -16.56 -3.96
N GLU A 360 8.58 -17.32 -3.41
CA GLU A 360 7.56 -18.01 -4.19
C GLU A 360 6.75 -17.03 -5.05
N PHE A 361 6.42 -15.86 -4.49
CA PHE A 361 5.69 -14.85 -5.22
C PHE A 361 6.52 -14.23 -6.36
N VAL A 362 7.79 -13.91 -6.12
CA VAL A 362 8.74 -13.50 -7.16
C VAL A 362 8.78 -14.53 -8.27
N ARG A 363 8.94 -15.82 -7.92
CA ARG A 363 8.93 -16.91 -8.90
C ARG A 363 7.64 -16.93 -9.70
N TYR A 364 6.49 -16.80 -9.04
CA TYR A 364 5.20 -16.78 -9.73
C TYR A 364 5.07 -15.62 -10.72
N ILE A 365 5.50 -14.41 -10.35
CA ILE A 365 5.55 -13.26 -11.26
C ILE A 365 6.44 -13.58 -12.49
N CYS A 366 7.57 -14.23 -12.27
CA CYS A 366 8.57 -14.52 -13.30
C CYS A 366 8.16 -15.65 -14.24
N THR A 367 7.54 -16.71 -13.74
CA THR A 367 7.24 -17.92 -14.54
C THR A 367 5.77 -18.03 -14.94
N GLY A 368 4.87 -17.35 -14.23
CA GLY A 368 3.42 -17.57 -14.35
C GLY A 368 2.96 -18.90 -13.74
N GLU A 369 3.85 -19.69 -13.15
CA GLU A 369 3.53 -20.96 -12.50
C GLU A 369 3.31 -20.75 -11.01
N LEU A 370 2.10 -21.03 -10.52
CA LEU A 370 1.79 -20.95 -9.09
C LEU A 370 2.67 -21.97 -8.33
N PRO A 371 3.56 -21.54 -7.43
CA PRO A 371 4.40 -22.46 -6.67
C PRO A 371 3.60 -23.18 -5.59
N GLY A 372 4.13 -24.31 -5.11
CA GLY A 372 3.51 -25.31 -4.26
C GLY A 372 2.39 -24.83 -3.33
N LEU A 373 2.67 -23.89 -2.42
CA LEU A 373 1.66 -23.42 -1.49
C LEU A 373 0.62 -22.50 -2.16
N LEU A 374 1.05 -21.50 -2.94
CA LEU A 374 0.12 -20.63 -3.69
C LEU A 374 -0.83 -21.44 -4.59
N LYS A 375 -0.31 -22.47 -5.27
CA LYS A 375 -1.10 -23.42 -6.06
C LYS A 375 -2.08 -24.20 -5.19
N TYR A 376 -1.60 -24.79 -4.09
CA TYR A 376 -2.47 -25.53 -3.16
C TYR A 376 -3.64 -24.69 -2.67
N LEU A 377 -3.42 -23.40 -2.41
CA LEU A 377 -4.45 -22.48 -1.93
C LEU A 377 -5.48 -22.12 -2.99
N VAL A 378 -5.02 -21.82 -4.21
CA VAL A 378 -5.90 -21.58 -5.36
C VAL A 378 -6.72 -22.84 -5.66
N ASP A 379 -6.10 -24.02 -5.55
CA ASP A 379 -6.72 -25.31 -5.85
C ASP A 379 -7.59 -25.86 -4.70
N ASN A 380 -7.37 -25.44 -3.44
CA ASN A 380 -8.08 -25.97 -2.25
C ASN A 380 -8.61 -24.87 -1.30
N PRO A 381 -9.37 -23.87 -1.79
CA PRO A 381 -9.78 -22.72 -0.98
C PRO A 381 -10.63 -23.12 0.24
N GLU A 382 -11.43 -24.18 0.15
CA GLU A 382 -12.29 -24.67 1.24
C GLU A 382 -11.51 -25.32 2.40
N LYS A 383 -10.44 -26.08 2.10
CA LYS A 383 -9.62 -26.73 3.14
C LYS A 383 -8.89 -25.70 3.98
N VAL A 384 -8.40 -24.65 3.33
CA VAL A 384 -7.76 -23.52 3.97
C VAL A 384 -8.78 -22.80 4.86
N MET A 385 -9.97 -22.54 4.32
CA MET A 385 -11.08 -21.96 5.07
C MET A 385 -11.47 -22.77 6.29
N LYS A 386 -11.52 -24.10 6.19
CA LYS A 386 -11.81 -24.97 7.33
C LYS A 386 -10.77 -24.79 8.43
N LYS A 387 -9.48 -24.80 8.09
CA LYS A 387 -8.37 -24.53 9.03
C LYS A 387 -8.50 -23.16 9.70
N TYR A 388 -8.81 -22.12 8.93
CA TYR A 388 -9.07 -20.76 9.45
C TYR A 388 -10.30 -20.68 10.37
N SER A 389 -11.39 -21.37 10.04
CA SER A 389 -12.62 -21.38 10.84
C SER A 389 -12.43 -22.06 12.19
N THR A 390 -11.58 -23.10 12.27
CA THR A 390 -11.16 -23.74 13.52
C THR A 390 -10.37 -22.78 14.41
N LEU A 391 -9.40 -22.03 13.87
CA LEU A 391 -8.65 -21.02 14.64
C LEU A 391 -9.57 -19.94 15.23
N ARG A 392 -10.64 -19.59 14.51
CA ARG A 392 -11.67 -18.64 14.98
C ARG A 392 -12.55 -19.19 16.12
N ARG A 393 -12.74 -20.52 16.19
CA ARG A 393 -13.49 -21.19 17.26
C ARG A 393 -12.70 -21.31 18.56
N TYR A 394 -11.37 -21.36 18.49
CA TYR A 394 -10.52 -21.52 19.67
C TYR A 394 -10.04 -20.20 20.29
N GLY A 395 -10.56 -19.04 19.86
CA GLY A 395 -10.23 -17.75 20.49
C GLY A 395 -8.78 -17.29 20.27
N GLU A 396 -8.00 -17.99 19.45
CA GLU A 396 -6.59 -17.67 19.15
C GLU A 396 -6.43 -16.42 18.25
N ILE A 397 -7.54 -15.90 17.71
CA ILE A 397 -7.59 -14.63 16.99
C ILE A 397 -8.81 -13.87 17.50
N SER A 398 -8.58 -12.92 18.43
CA SER A 398 -9.59 -11.99 18.94
C SER A 398 -9.81 -10.78 18.04
#